data_AF-A0A0C4EBW8-F1
#
_entry.id   AF-A0A0C4EBW8-F1
#
_cell.length_a   1.000
_cell.length_b   1.000
_cell.length_c   1.000
_cell.angle_alpha   90.00
_cell.angle_beta   90.00
_cell.angle_gamma   90.00
#
_symmetry.space_group_name_H-M   'P 1'
#
loop_
_entity.id
_entity.type
_entity.pdbx_description
1 polymer ?
#
loop_
_entity_poly.entity_id
_entity_poly.type
_entity_poly.pdbx_seq_one_letter_code
_entity_poly.pdbx_strand_id
1 'polypeptide(L)' 'MATIEWFGATTYRLKANGLTIFLDTWLDRPSVLPKYLSPDDVDEADYILISHAHFDQ' A
#
# COMPACT_ATOMS: atom_id res chain seq x y z
N MET A 1 -0.63 -12.37 15.29
CA MET A 1 -0.26 -12.92 13.98
C MET A 1 0.10 -11.74 13.08
N ALA A 2 1.11 -11.87 12.23
CA ALA A 2 1.47 -10.82 11.28
C ALA A 2 1.04 -11.24 9.87
N THR A 3 0.57 -10.29 9.06
CA THR A 3 0.22 -10.51 7.65
C THR A 3 0.91 -9.48 6.78
N ILE A 4 1.26 -9.89 5.57
CA ILE A 4 1.71 -9.01 4.51
C ILE A 4 0.84 -9.25 3.28
N GLU A 5 0.31 -8.17 2.71
CA GLU A 5 -0.51 -8.18 1.51
C GLU A 5 0.16 -7.32 0.44
N TRP A 6 0.13 -7.78 -0.80
CA TRP A 6 0.75 -7.09 -1.94
C TRP A 6 -0.33 -6.55 -2.88
N PHE A 7 -0.18 -5.29 -3.29
CA PHE A 7 -1.13 -4.61 -4.18
C PHE A 7 -0.49 -4.13 -5.49
N GLY A 8 0.62 -4.73 -5.92
CA GLY A 8 1.33 -4.34 -7.14
C GLY A 8 2.53 -3.41 -6.88
N ALA A 9 3.53 -3.45 -7.77
CA ALA A 9 4.79 -2.72 -7.62
C ALA A 9 5.39 -2.91 -6.21
N THR A 10 5.82 -1.83 -5.56
CA THR A 10 6.31 -1.84 -4.17
C THR A 10 5.20 -1.57 -3.14
N THR A 11 3.92 -1.58 -3.53
CA THR A 11 2.81 -1.34 -2.61
C THR A 11 2.48 -2.58 -1.78
N TYR A 12 2.67 -2.48 -0.47
CA TYR A 12 2.30 -3.53 0.50
C TYR A 12 1.51 -2.98 1.67
N ARG A 13 0.67 -3.81 2.28
CA ARG A 13 0.13 -3.60 3.63
C ARG A 13 0.69 -4.64 4.59
N LEU A 14 1.32 -4.17 5.65
CA LEU A 14 1.77 -4.96 6.78
C LEU A 14 0.78 -4.74 7.94
N LYS A 15 0.18 -5.81 8.44
CA LYS A 15 -0.53 -5.79 9.73
C LYS A 15 0.27 -6.57 10.76
N ALA A 16 0.78 -5.88 11.78
CA ALA A 16 1.57 -6.49 12.85
C ALA A 16 1.48 -5.66 14.13
N ASN A 17 1.44 -6.32 15.29
CA ASN A 17 1.41 -5.65 16.60
C ASN A 17 0.29 -4.61 16.78
N GLY A 18 -0.86 -4.84 16.13
CA GLY A 18 -1.99 -3.90 16.17
C GLY A 18 -1.81 -2.66 15.31
N LEU A 19 -0.76 -2.61 14.47
CA LEU A 19 -0.53 -1.56 13.49
C LEU A 19 -0.87 -2.04 12.08
N THR A 20 -1.42 -1.15 11.28
CA THR A 20 -1.61 -1.27 9.83
C THR A 20 -0.69 -0.26 9.13
N ILE A 21 0.33 -0.76 8.45
CA ILE A 21 1.37 0.05 7.78
C ILE A 21 1.30 -0.21 6.29
N PHE A 22 1.31 0.85 5.48
CA PHE A 22 1.52 0.74 4.04
C PHE A 22 2.96 1.09 3.65
N LEU A 23 3.53 0.34 2.71
CA LEU A 23 4.80 0.65 2.04
C LEU A 23 4.47 1.14 0.63
N ASP A 24 5.11 2.24 0.18
CA ASP A 24 5.09 2.76 -1.20
C ASP A 24 3.67 2.71 -1.82
N THR A 25 2.80 3.57 -1.30
CA THR A 25 1.33 3.53 -1.40
C THR A 25 0.81 4.03 -2.75
N TRP A 26 1.35 3.52 -3.87
CA TRP A 26 0.91 3.84 -5.22
C TRP A 26 -0.43 3.16 -5.61
N LEU A 27 -1.49 3.50 -4.87
CA LEU A 27 -2.84 2.95 -5.04
C LEU A 27 -3.63 3.64 -6.16
N ASP A 28 -3.36 4.92 -6.42
CA ASP A 28 -3.92 5.65 -7.56
C ASP A 28 -2.90 5.68 -8.71
N ARG A 29 -2.94 4.61 -9.51
CA ARG A 29 -2.01 4.35 -10.60
C ARG A 29 -2.71 4.48 -11.96
N PRO A 30 -1.97 4.69 -13.06
CA PRO A 30 -2.55 4.78 -14.40
C PRO A 30 -3.50 3.63 -14.71
N SER A 31 -4.65 3.94 -15.32
CA SER A 31 -5.74 2.99 -15.58
C SER A 31 -5.36 1.82 -16.50
N VAL A 32 -4.21 1.90 -17.17
CA VAL A 32 -3.65 0.81 -17.99
C VAL A 32 -2.99 -0.30 -17.15
N LEU A 33 -2.69 -0.03 -15.87
CA LEU A 33 -2.09 -0.99 -14.95
C LEU A 33 -3.16 -1.66 -14.06
N PRO A 34 -2.96 -2.93 -13.66
CA PRO A 34 -3.85 -3.58 -12.71
C PRO A 34 -3.91 -2.84 -11.37
N LYS A 35 -5.14 -2.61 -10.90
CA LYS A 35 -5.45 -2.04 -9.59
C LYS A 35 -6.10 -3.12 -8.72
N TYR A 36 -5.49 -3.39 -7.56
CA TYR A 36 -5.91 -4.46 -6.64
C TYR A 36 -6.61 -3.94 -5.39
N LEU A 37 -6.43 -2.66 -5.06
CA LEU A 37 -7.06 -1.98 -3.94
C LEU A 37 -7.35 -0.52 -4.34
N SER A 38 -8.58 -0.04 -4.10
CA SER A 38 -8.87 1.39 -4.25
C SER A 38 -8.44 2.17 -3.01
N PRO A 39 -7.92 3.40 -3.16
CA PRO A 39 -7.74 4.30 -2.02
C PRO A 39 -9.01 4.47 -1.19
N ASP A 40 -10.17 4.49 -1.84
CA ASP A 40 -11.49 4.60 -1.19
C ASP A 40 -11.86 3.37 -0.34
N ASP A 41 -11.20 2.22 -0.58
CA ASP A 41 -11.41 0.97 0.16
C ASP A 41 -10.40 0.82 1.33
N VAL A 42 -9.58 1.84 1.59
CA VAL A 42 -8.60 1.83 2.71
C VAL A 42 -9.24 2.44 3.95
N ASP A 43 -9.78 1.58 4.82
CA ASP A 43 -10.41 1.99 6.07
C ASP A 43 -9.40 2.36 7.20
N GLU A 44 -8.16 1.89 7.10
CA GLU A 44 -7.16 1.98 8.17
C GLU A 44 -5.74 2.05 7.59
N ALA A 45 -4.97 3.04 8.05
CA ALA A 45 -3.53 3.15 7.87
C ALA A 45 -2.93 3.99 9.01
N ASP A 46 -2.15 3.39 9.89
CA ASP A 46 -1.44 4.10 10.97
C ASP A 46 -0.21 4.83 10.43
N TYR A 47 0.48 4.20 9.49
CA TYR A 47 1.69 4.74 8.87
C TYR A 47 1.74 4.44 7.38
N ILE A 48 2.33 5.37 6.63
CA ILE A 48 2.80 5.18 5.27
C ILE A 48 4.32 5.35 5.30
N LEU A 49 5.04 4.32 4.86
CA LEU A 49 6.48 4.35 4.66
C LEU A 49 6.75 4.52 3.17
N ILE A 50 7.39 5.61 2.81
CA ILE A 50 7.85 5.86 1.44
C ILE A 50 9.35 5.61 1.41
N SER A 51 9.80 4.64 0.61
CA SER A 51 11.21 4.26 0.57
C SER A 51 12.06 5.34 -0.10
N HIS A 52 11.57 5.90 -1.22
CA HIS A 52 12.13 7.06 -1.92
C HIS A 52 11.08 7.72 -2.85
N ALA A 53 11.44 8.77 -3.57
CA ALA A 53 10.50 9.57 -4.37
C ALA A 53 10.55 9.27 -5.87
N HIS A 54 10.34 8.01 -6.26
CA HIS A 54 9.99 7.68 -7.65
C HIS A 54 8.48 7.76 -7.87
N PHE A 55 8.06 7.85 -9.13
CA PHE A 55 6.64 8.00 -9.50
C PHE A 55 5.77 6.78 -9.18
N ASP A 56 6.37 5.60 -9.03
CA ASP A 56 5.69 4.33 -8.81
C ASP A 56 5.59 3.93 -7.33
N GLN A 57 5.80 4.88 -6.42
CA GLN A 57 5.71 4.72 -4.96
C GLN A 57 4.60 5.57 -4.34
#